data_AF-A0A831NI39-F1
#
_entry.id   AF-A0A831NI39-F1
#
_cell.length_a   1.000
_cell.length_b   1.000
_cell.length_c   1.000
_cell.angle_alpha   90.00
_cell.angle_beta   90.00
_cell.angle_gamma   90.00
#
_symmetry.space_group_name_H-M   'P 1'
#
loop_
_entity.id
_entity.type
_entity.pdbx_description
1 polymer ?
#
loop_
_entity_poly.entity_id
_entity_poly.type
_entity_poly.pdbx_seq_one_letter_code
_entity_poly.pdbx_strand_id
1 'polypeptide(L)'
;NSETVDGLFYMYPKDVAPDADGKDLNAKPDGNFYTLYTRLGVNVTGPTLGKAKTSAKVEVDFRGSGTTYSLFRIRHVYFNLDWGKSALLVGQTWHPLYGDVAPEILNLNMGAPYQPFSRAPQVRYRFTNKNF
;
A
#
# COMPACT_ATOMS: atom_id res chain seq x y z
N ASN A 1 -21.21 11.43 4.41
CA ASN A 1 -19.89 10.91 4.85
C ASN A 1 -18.75 11.90 4.57
N SER A 2 -17.73 11.98 5.45
CA SER A 2 -16.51 12.77 5.21
C SER A 2 -15.59 11.99 4.28
N GLU A 3 -15.22 12.58 3.15
CA GLU A 3 -14.45 11.93 2.08
C GLU A 3 -12.98 12.30 2.15
N THR A 4 -12.13 11.35 1.79
CA THR A 4 -10.74 11.66 1.47
C THR A 4 -10.41 11.24 0.06
N VAL A 5 -9.77 12.16 -0.65
CA VAL A 5 -9.32 12.01 -2.02
C VAL A 5 -10.48 11.67 -2.96
N ASP A 6 -11.37 12.63 -3.16
CA ASP A 6 -12.43 12.65 -4.19
C ASP A 6 -13.33 11.40 -4.19
N GLY A 7 -14.00 11.14 -3.06
CA GLY A 7 -14.96 10.04 -2.91
C GLY A 7 -14.38 8.62 -2.84
N LEU A 8 -13.06 8.43 -2.97
CA LEU A 8 -12.44 7.10 -3.04
C LEU A 8 -12.68 6.24 -1.80
N PHE A 9 -12.76 6.86 -0.63
CA PHE A 9 -13.29 6.24 0.56
C PHE A 9 -13.74 7.28 1.58
N TYR A 10 -14.63 6.83 2.45
CA TYR A 10 -15.21 7.61 3.52
C TYR A 10 -14.50 7.33 4.85
N MET A 11 -14.16 8.37 5.59
CA MET A 11 -13.49 8.26 6.88
C MET A 11 -14.49 8.00 8.02
N TYR A 12 -15.55 8.80 8.08
CA TYR A 12 -16.60 8.72 9.10
C TYR A 12 -17.92 9.31 8.59
N PRO A 13 -19.07 8.94 9.19
CA PRO A 13 -20.36 9.56 8.91
C PRO A 13 -20.31 11.07 9.11
N LYS A 14 -21.02 11.83 8.28
CA LYS A 14 -21.24 13.25 8.57
C LYS A 14 -22.26 13.36 9.69
N ASP A 15 -22.22 14.46 10.45
CA ASP A 15 -23.26 14.77 11.41
C ASP A 15 -24.64 14.81 10.74
N VAL A 16 -25.68 14.56 11.53
CA VAL A 16 -27.07 14.56 11.05
C VAL A 16 -27.41 15.93 10.44
N ALA A 17 -27.90 15.93 9.21
CA ALA A 17 -28.35 17.12 8.51
C ALA A 17 -29.84 16.98 8.17
N PRO A 18 -30.75 17.36 9.07
CA PRO A 18 -32.18 17.17 8.86
C PRO A 18 -32.68 18.11 7.75
N ASP A 19 -33.53 17.59 6.87
CA ASP A 19 -34.32 18.40 5.95
C ASP A 19 -35.55 19.01 6.66
N ALA A 20 -36.40 19.70 5.89
CA ALA A 20 -37.62 20.33 6.41
C ALA A 20 -38.61 19.32 7.03
N ASP A 21 -38.51 18.04 6.65
CA ASP A 21 -39.35 16.94 7.16
C ASP A 21 -38.65 16.16 8.30
N GLY A 22 -37.48 16.62 8.75
CA GLY A 22 -36.70 16.00 9.83
C GLY A 22 -35.90 14.76 9.41
N LYS A 23 -35.82 14.46 8.11
CA LYS A 23 -35.07 13.33 7.59
C LYS A 23 -33.61 13.71 7.37
N ASP A 24 -32.69 12.86 7.83
CA ASP A 24 -31.27 13.09 7.64
C ASP A 24 -30.86 12.97 6.17
N LEU A 25 -30.39 14.08 5.60
CA LEU A 25 -29.87 14.18 4.24
C LEU A 25 -28.58 13.35 4.06
N ASN A 26 -27.86 13.06 5.14
CA ASN A 26 -26.62 12.27 5.13
C ASN A 26 -26.84 10.76 5.29
N ALA A 27 -28.06 10.33 5.63
CA ALA A 27 -28.41 8.92 5.78
C ALA A 27 -28.64 8.22 4.42
N LYS A 28 -27.57 8.11 3.63
CA LYS A 28 -27.57 7.46 2.32
C LYS A 28 -26.59 6.27 2.31
N PRO A 29 -26.97 5.12 1.75
CA PRO A 29 -26.04 4.02 1.49
C PRO A 29 -25.16 4.39 0.29
N ASP A 30 -23.84 4.43 0.51
CA ASP A 30 -22.84 4.70 -0.54
C ASP A 30 -21.94 3.48 -0.75
N GLY A 31 -21.66 3.13 -2.01
CA GLY A 31 -20.76 2.05 -2.38
C GLY A 31 -20.09 2.31 -3.72
N ASN A 32 -18.76 2.27 -3.76
CA ASN A 32 -17.98 2.61 -4.95
C ASN A 32 -17.03 1.45 -5.34
N PHE A 33 -16.88 1.19 -6.63
CA PHE A 33 -15.94 0.20 -7.18
C PHE A 33 -14.91 0.87 -8.08
N TYR A 34 -13.62 0.75 -7.75
CA TYR A 34 -12.55 1.45 -8.46
C TYR A 34 -11.57 0.48 -9.09
N THR A 35 -11.35 0.61 -10.39
CA THR A 35 -10.32 -0.13 -11.14
C THR A 35 -8.90 0.41 -10.90
N LEU A 36 -8.79 1.59 -10.30
CA LEU A 36 -7.53 2.30 -9.99
C LEU A 36 -6.54 1.46 -9.17
N TYR A 37 -7.03 0.47 -8.44
CA TYR A 37 -6.22 -0.39 -7.58
C TYR A 37 -5.81 -1.71 -8.21
N THR A 38 -6.11 -1.93 -9.49
CA THR A 38 -5.52 -3.01 -10.27
C THR A 38 -3.99 -2.91 -10.19
N ARG A 39 -3.32 -4.04 -9.94
CA ARG A 39 -1.87 -4.09 -9.78
C ARG A 39 -1.27 -4.93 -10.90
N LEU A 40 -0.17 -4.44 -11.45
CA LEU A 40 0.69 -5.19 -12.35
C LEU A 40 2.07 -5.26 -11.72
N GLY A 41 2.64 -6.46 -11.66
CA GLY A 41 3.97 -6.65 -11.13
C GLY A 41 4.69 -7.85 -11.70
N VAL A 42 6.01 -7.76 -11.70
CA VAL A 42 6.94 -8.80 -12.16
C VAL A 42 7.94 -9.07 -11.05
N ASN A 43 8.08 -10.34 -10.68
CA ASN A 43 9.16 -10.83 -9.84
C ASN A 43 10.18 -11.52 -10.73
N VAL A 44 11.45 -11.17 -10.57
CA VAL A 44 12.56 -11.71 -11.33
C VAL A 44 13.49 -12.46 -10.38
N THR A 45 13.76 -13.72 -10.69
CA THR A 45 14.83 -14.49 -10.06
C THR A 45 16.07 -14.34 -10.92
N GLY A 46 17.12 -13.74 -10.37
CA GLY A 46 18.38 -13.52 -11.08
C GLY A 46 19.37 -14.66 -10.86
N PRO A 47 20.51 -14.64 -11.59
CA PRO A 47 21.59 -15.60 -11.37
C PRO A 47 22.22 -15.42 -10.00
N THR A 48 22.88 -16.47 -9.50
CA THR A 48 23.66 -16.37 -8.26
C THR A 48 24.88 -15.47 -8.50
N LEU A 49 25.03 -14.43 -7.68
CA LEU A 49 26.20 -13.56 -7.68
C LEU A 49 27.15 -14.00 -6.57
N GLY A 50 28.16 -14.80 -6.93
CA GLY A 50 29.04 -15.45 -5.95
C GLY A 50 28.27 -16.44 -5.09
N LYS A 51 28.06 -16.12 -3.81
CA LYS A 51 27.23 -16.92 -2.86
C LYS A 51 25.83 -16.33 -2.65
N ALA A 52 25.52 -15.18 -3.23
CA ALA A 52 24.25 -14.50 -3.04
C ALA A 52 23.22 -14.94 -4.10
N LYS A 53 22.04 -15.36 -3.66
CA LYS A 53 20.87 -15.47 -4.55
C LYS A 53 20.37 -14.06 -4.85
N THR A 54 20.14 -13.76 -6.13
CA THR A 54 19.67 -12.44 -6.55
C THR A 54 18.22 -12.49 -6.96
N SER A 55 17.49 -11.42 -6.64
CA SER A 55 16.08 -11.26 -7.03
C SER A 55 15.75 -9.79 -7.21
N ALA A 56 14.73 -9.49 -8.00
CA ALA A 56 14.22 -8.15 -8.18
C ALA A 56 12.69 -8.16 -8.30
N LYS A 57 12.07 -7.01 -7.99
CA LYS A 57 10.63 -6.82 -8.12
C LYS A 57 10.33 -5.43 -8.68
N VAL A 58 9.40 -5.38 -9.62
CA VAL A 58 8.73 -4.16 -10.07
C VAL A 58 7.22 -4.37 -9.93
N GLU A 59 6.52 -3.44 -9.30
CA GLU A 59 5.07 -3.46 -9.14
C GLU A 59 4.50 -2.02 -9.20
N VAL A 60 3.43 -1.85 -9.96
CA VAL A 60 2.72 -0.58 -10.16
C VAL A 60 1.21 -0.74 -9.94
N ASP A 61 0.52 0.36 -9.66
CA ASP A 61 -0.94 0.48 -9.75
C ASP A 61 -1.36 1.75 -10.51
N PHE A 62 -2.66 1.92 -10.76
CA PHE A 62 -3.23 3.01 -11.55
C PHE A 62 -3.80 4.15 -10.69
N ARG A 63 -3.45 4.17 -9.40
CA ARG A 63 -4.02 5.13 -8.45
C ARG A 63 -3.56 6.57 -8.68
N GLY A 64 -2.43 6.76 -9.35
CA GLY A 64 -1.83 8.08 -9.55
C GLY A 64 -1.42 8.78 -8.25
N SER A 65 -1.43 10.12 -8.26
CA SER A 65 -0.95 10.97 -7.16
C SER A 65 -1.93 12.11 -6.87
N GLY A 66 -2.15 12.40 -5.59
CA GLY A 66 -3.11 13.43 -5.17
C GLY A 66 -4.50 13.20 -5.79
N THR A 67 -4.98 14.22 -6.49
CA THR A 67 -6.25 14.26 -7.23
C THR A 67 -6.13 13.81 -8.69
N THR A 68 -4.95 13.39 -9.14
CA THR A 68 -4.73 12.91 -10.50
C THR A 68 -4.73 11.38 -10.51
N TYR A 69 -5.79 10.80 -11.07
CA TYR A 69 -6.02 9.35 -11.13
C TYR A 69 -5.62 8.75 -12.48
N SER A 70 -5.70 7.42 -12.58
CA SER A 70 -5.44 6.65 -13.81
C SER A 70 -4.01 6.78 -14.35
N LEU A 71 -3.07 7.16 -13.48
CA LEU A 71 -1.64 7.22 -13.77
C LEU A 71 -0.91 6.08 -13.06
N PHE A 72 0.18 5.62 -13.67
CA PHE A 72 1.07 4.65 -13.04
C PHE A 72 1.70 5.24 -11.77
N ARG A 73 1.52 4.54 -10.66
CA ARG A 73 2.21 4.80 -9.40
C ARG A 73 3.08 3.60 -9.05
N ILE A 74 4.34 3.88 -8.71
CA ILE A 74 5.27 2.86 -8.25
C ILE A 74 4.88 2.37 -6.86
N ARG A 75 4.74 1.06 -6.72
CA ARG A 75 4.57 0.40 -5.42
C ARG A 75 5.89 -0.21 -4.98
N HIS A 76 6.40 -1.19 -5.70
CA HIS A 76 7.66 -1.86 -5.37
C HIS A 76 8.63 -1.74 -6.55
N VAL A 77 9.84 -1.25 -6.31
CA VAL A 77 10.95 -1.32 -7.26
C VAL A 77 12.22 -1.55 -6.45
N TYR A 78 12.70 -2.78 -6.41
CA TYR A 78 13.91 -3.11 -5.65
C TYR A 78 14.62 -4.33 -6.23
N PHE A 79 15.89 -4.48 -5.86
CA PHE A 79 16.62 -5.74 -5.94
C PHE A 79 17.04 -6.21 -4.55
N ASN A 80 17.30 -7.51 -4.42
CA ASN A 80 17.69 -8.16 -3.18
C ASN A 80 18.79 -9.19 -3.42
N LEU A 81 19.79 -9.17 -2.54
CA LEU A 81 20.90 -10.12 -2.48
C LEU A 81 20.77 -10.92 -1.19
N ASP A 82 20.69 -12.25 -1.29
CA ASP A 82 20.46 -13.14 -0.15
C ASP A 82 21.56 -14.19 0.01
N TRP A 83 22.27 -14.16 1.14
CA TRP A 83 23.32 -15.11 1.54
C TRP A 83 22.81 -16.16 2.54
N GLY A 84 21.50 -16.28 2.74
CA GLY A 84 20.84 -17.21 3.66
C GLY A 84 20.78 -16.70 5.10
N LYS A 85 21.91 -16.28 5.70
CA LYS A 85 21.92 -15.65 7.04
C LYS A 85 21.74 -14.14 7.00
N SER A 86 22.20 -13.51 5.94
CA SER A 86 22.11 -12.07 5.72
C SER A 86 21.47 -11.79 4.37
N ALA A 87 20.73 -10.69 4.29
CA ALA A 87 20.17 -10.19 3.04
C ALA A 87 20.31 -8.67 2.95
N LEU A 88 20.58 -8.18 1.75
CA LEU A 88 20.64 -6.76 1.42
C LEU A 88 19.58 -6.44 0.36
N LEU A 89 18.63 -5.58 0.71
CA LEU A 89 17.63 -5.05 -0.19
C LEU A 89 17.92 -3.57 -0.47
N VAL A 90 17.85 -3.19 -1.75
CA VAL A 90 18.00 -1.80 -2.18
C VAL A 90 16.86 -1.44 -3.13
N GLY A 91 16.14 -0.36 -2.80
CA GLY A 91 15.07 0.18 -3.63
C GLY A 91 13.87 0.63 -2.81
N GLN A 92 12.74 0.82 -3.48
CA GLN A 92 11.49 1.22 -2.85
C GLN A 92 10.64 -0.02 -2.54
N THR A 93 10.33 -0.19 -1.25
CA THR A 93 9.40 -1.22 -0.77
C THR A 93 8.78 -0.76 0.55
N TRP A 94 8.05 -1.63 1.23
CA TRP A 94 7.50 -1.35 2.55
C TRP A 94 8.58 -0.84 3.52
N HIS A 95 8.24 0.25 4.22
CA HIS A 95 9.07 0.77 5.31
C HIS A 95 9.25 -0.32 6.38
N PRO A 96 10.42 -0.46 7.05
CA PRO A 96 10.66 -1.57 7.97
C PRO A 96 9.78 -1.56 9.23
N LEU A 97 9.22 -0.41 9.59
CA LEU A 97 8.22 -0.31 10.68
C LEU A 97 6.82 -0.78 10.27
N TYR A 98 6.63 -1.14 9.00
CA TYR A 98 5.44 -1.85 8.59
C TYR A 98 5.51 -3.28 9.12
N GLY A 99 4.62 -3.62 10.06
CA GLY A 99 4.59 -4.93 10.69
C GLY A 99 4.09 -6.03 9.75
N ASP A 100 4.47 -7.28 10.05
CA ASP A 100 4.02 -8.47 9.31
C ASP A 100 2.54 -8.79 9.56
N VAL A 101 1.91 -8.13 10.54
CA VAL A 101 0.49 -8.27 10.87
C VAL A 101 -0.26 -7.04 10.40
N ALA A 102 -1.11 -7.21 9.40
CA ALA A 102 -2.01 -6.18 8.92
C ALA A 102 -3.41 -6.78 8.67
N PRO A 103 -4.49 -6.02 8.95
CA PRO A 103 -5.83 -6.49 8.68
C PRO A 103 -6.06 -6.62 7.17
N GLU A 104 -6.75 -7.69 6.78
CA GLU A 104 -7.31 -7.79 5.44
C GLU A 104 -8.57 -6.94 5.38
N ILE A 105 -8.62 -6.00 4.43
CA ILE A 105 -9.74 -5.08 4.27
C ILE A 105 -10.12 -4.97 2.80
N LEU A 106 -11.41 -4.71 2.56
CA LEU A 106 -11.97 -4.62 1.21
C LEU A 106 -11.66 -3.28 0.52
N ASN A 107 -11.43 -2.22 1.30
CA ASN A 107 -11.19 -0.87 0.81
C ASN A 107 -9.73 -0.45 1.10
N LEU A 108 -9.19 0.54 0.39
CA LEU A 108 -7.79 0.97 0.51
C LEU A 108 -7.51 1.84 1.76
N ASN A 109 -8.50 2.03 2.63
CA ASN A 109 -8.43 2.80 3.87
C ASN A 109 -7.75 2.03 5.01
N MET A 110 -6.74 1.23 4.67
CA MET A 110 -5.93 0.51 5.65
C MET A 110 -5.34 1.57 6.57
N GLY A 111 -5.73 1.54 7.85
CA GLY A 111 -5.24 2.38 8.95
C GLY A 111 -5.64 3.86 9.00
N ALA A 112 -6.34 4.41 8.00
CA ALA A 112 -6.78 5.82 8.03
C ALA A 112 -7.49 6.18 9.37
N PRO A 113 -7.24 7.36 9.97
CA PRO A 113 -6.54 8.54 9.43
C PRO A 113 -5.00 8.52 9.58
N TYR A 114 -4.43 7.52 10.27
CA TYR A 114 -2.98 7.35 10.34
C TYR A 114 -2.53 6.46 9.17
N GLN A 115 -1.57 6.87 8.34
CA GLN A 115 -1.11 6.02 7.24
C GLN A 115 0.22 5.36 7.59
N PRO A 116 0.25 4.21 8.31
CA PRO A 116 1.48 3.44 8.51
C PRO A 116 1.99 2.80 7.20
N PHE A 117 1.20 2.89 6.14
CA PHE A 117 1.47 2.37 4.80
C PHE A 117 2.35 3.35 4.02
N SER A 118 3.63 3.38 4.38
CA SER A 118 4.63 4.06 3.59
C SER A 118 5.50 3.05 2.84
N ARG A 119 5.74 3.35 1.57
CA ARG A 119 6.82 2.75 0.81
C ARG A 119 7.84 3.83 0.54
N ALA A 120 9.07 3.59 0.93
CA ALA A 120 10.14 4.56 0.82
C ALA A 120 11.32 3.93 0.08
N PRO A 121 12.06 4.71 -0.72
CA PRO A 121 13.41 4.34 -1.12
C PRO A 121 14.25 4.04 0.12
N GLN A 122 14.83 2.84 0.19
CA GLN A 122 15.58 2.39 1.36
C GLN A 122 16.72 1.45 0.96
N VAL A 123 17.73 1.41 1.84
CA VAL A 123 18.72 0.34 1.91
C VAL A 123 18.42 -0.43 3.19
N ARG A 124 18.11 -1.72 3.07
CA ARG A 124 17.73 -2.57 4.19
C ARG A 124 18.62 -3.78 4.29
N TYR A 125 19.32 -3.90 5.42
CA TYR A 125 20.06 -5.10 5.79
C TYR A 125 19.24 -5.94 6.77
N ARG A 126 19.08 -7.23 6.51
CA ARG A 126 18.43 -8.20 7.39
C ARG A 126 19.43 -9.25 7.80
N PHE A 127 19.49 -9.55 9.09
CA PHE A 127 20.26 -10.66 9.65
C PHE A 127 19.31 -11.62 10.35
N THR A 128 19.42 -12.91 10.06
CA THR A 128 18.60 -13.96 10.68
C THR A 128 19.49 -14.80 11.58
N ASN A 129 19.16 -14.82 12.87
CA ASN A 129 19.77 -15.74 13.82
C ASN A 129 18.81 -16.90 14.09
N LYS A 130 19.30 -18.11 14.27
CA LYS A 130 18.44 -19.29 14.50
C LYS A 130 17.83 -19.34 15.91
N ASN A 131 18.28 -18.46 16.81
CA ASN A 131 17.96 -18.51 18.23
C ASN A 131 16.89 -17.48 18.66
N PHE A 132 16.34 -16.70 17.73
CA PHE A 132 15.27 -15.71 17.96
C PHE A 132 14.37 -15.63 16.73
#